data_AF-A0A2V9MUJ2-F1
#
_entry.id   AF-A0A2V9MUJ2-F1
#
_cell.length_a   1.000
_cell.length_b   1.000
_cell.length_c   1.000
_cell.angle_alpha   90.00
_cell.angle_beta   90.00
_cell.angle_gamma   90.00
#
_symmetry.space_group_name_H-M   'P 1'
#
loop_
_entity.id
_entity.type
_entity.pdbx_description
1 polymer ?
#
loop_
_entity_poly.entity_id
_entity_poly.type
_entity_poly.pdbx_seq_one_letter_code
_entity_poly.pdbx_strand_id
1 'polypeptide(L)'
;MDVRRHPGPEHLLVLHEYYRQKFKHRGFDVIISADNTALEFLLRYHEDLFPQTPIVFCGVEGLEQYHLSDQPLFTGLMEVTEHVPTLALALKLHPKTKRAVCLIDYPPILEAARAGTSHLQKAFPQLEFVFIDAQGLTMTNLLERLKAFP
;
A
#
# COMPACT_ATOMS: atom_id res chain seq x y z
N MET A 1 6.17 -10.71 -5.53
CA MET A 1 4.87 -11.39 -5.71
C MET A 1 4.00 -10.52 -6.61
N ASP A 2 3.09 -11.10 -7.38
CA ASP A 2 2.21 -10.40 -8.32
C ASP A 2 0.72 -10.53 -7.94
N VAL A 3 0.45 -10.66 -6.65
CA VAL A 3 -0.90 -10.88 -6.09
C VAL A 3 -1.87 -9.75 -6.43
N ARG A 4 -1.38 -8.52 -6.64
CA ARG A 4 -2.23 -7.42 -7.16
C ARG A 4 -2.81 -7.71 -8.56
N ARG A 5 -2.13 -8.51 -9.37
CA ARG A 5 -2.60 -8.93 -10.71
C ARG A 5 -3.38 -10.24 -10.65
N HIS A 6 -3.08 -11.08 -9.66
CA HIS A 6 -3.69 -12.39 -9.45
C HIS A 6 -4.14 -12.50 -7.98
N PRO A 7 -5.26 -11.86 -7.60
CA PRO A 7 -5.65 -11.69 -6.19
C PRO A 7 -6.32 -12.93 -5.58
N GLY A 8 -6.58 -13.98 -6.38
CA GLY A 8 -7.29 -15.15 -5.91
C GLY A 8 -6.46 -15.99 -4.92
N PRO A 9 -7.11 -16.60 -3.91
CA PRO A 9 -6.43 -17.42 -2.91
C PRO A 9 -5.70 -18.64 -3.52
N GLU A 10 -6.17 -19.14 -4.66
CA GLU A 10 -5.51 -20.19 -5.42
C GLU A 10 -4.11 -19.79 -5.91
N HIS A 11 -3.90 -18.52 -6.26
CA HIS A 11 -2.60 -18.03 -6.69
C HIS A 11 -1.57 -18.09 -5.57
N LEU A 12 -1.98 -17.78 -4.33
CA LEU A 12 -1.11 -17.89 -3.16
C LEU A 12 -0.68 -19.33 -2.90
N LEU A 13 -1.59 -20.30 -3.10
CA LEU A 13 -1.27 -21.73 -2.98
C LEU A 13 -0.28 -22.19 -4.06
N VAL A 14 -0.48 -21.76 -5.30
CA VAL A 14 0.46 -22.06 -6.39
C VAL A 14 1.83 -21.43 -6.12
N LEU A 15 1.86 -20.20 -5.61
CA LEU A 15 3.10 -19.51 -5.27
C LEU A 15 3.84 -20.21 -4.12
N HIS A 16 3.11 -20.67 -3.11
CA HIS A 16 3.64 -21.47 -2.00
C HIS A 16 4.31 -22.75 -2.51
N GLU A 17 3.63 -23.56 -3.31
CA GLU A 17 4.24 -24.79 -3.86
C GLU A 17 5.42 -24.48 -4.78
N TYR A 18 5.33 -23.42 -5.59
CA TYR A 18 6.43 -22.98 -6.43
C TYR A 18 7.66 -22.58 -5.61
N TYR A 19 7.49 -21.81 -4.54
CA TYR A 19 8.60 -21.42 -3.65
C TYR A 19 9.17 -22.61 -2.91
N ARG A 20 8.32 -23.53 -2.43
CA ARG A 20 8.76 -24.78 -1.80
C ARG A 20 9.67 -25.57 -2.74
N GLN A 21 9.26 -25.77 -3.99
CA GLN A 21 10.08 -26.48 -4.99
C GLN A 21 11.36 -25.72 -5.37
N LYS A 22 11.26 -24.41 -5.57
CA LYS A 22 12.35 -23.56 -6.04
C LYS A 22 13.45 -23.38 -5.00
N PHE A 23 13.08 -23.29 -3.73
CA PHE A 23 13.99 -22.92 -2.64
C PHE A 23 14.30 -24.07 -1.67
N LYS A 24 13.78 -25.30 -1.88
CA LYS A 24 14.05 -26.48 -1.01
C LYS A 24 15.52 -26.78 -0.70
N HIS A 25 16.46 -26.32 -1.51
CA HIS A 25 17.90 -26.52 -1.33
C HIS A 25 18.67 -25.21 -1.18
N ARG A 26 17.97 -24.11 -0.90
CA ARG A 26 18.54 -22.78 -0.76
C ARG A 26 18.12 -22.19 0.58
N GLY A 27 19.09 -22.08 1.48
CA GLY A 27 18.96 -21.25 2.68
C GLY A 27 19.12 -19.77 2.34
N PHE A 28 18.50 -18.92 3.15
CA PHE A 28 18.70 -17.49 3.14
C PHE A 28 19.09 -17.05 4.57
N ASP A 29 20.01 -16.11 4.67
CA ASP A 29 20.35 -15.51 5.97
C ASP A 29 19.26 -14.53 6.44
N VAL A 30 18.51 -13.97 5.50
CA VAL A 30 17.41 -13.04 5.73
C VAL A 30 16.48 -13.00 4.51
N ILE A 31 15.20 -12.76 4.75
CA ILE A 31 14.20 -12.47 3.72
C ILE A 31 13.62 -11.09 3.97
N ILE A 32 13.53 -10.28 2.92
CA ILE A 32 12.90 -8.96 2.98
C ILE A 32 11.52 -9.06 2.33
N SER A 33 10.47 -8.68 3.06
CA SER A 33 9.13 -8.52 2.51
C SER A 33 8.80 -7.04 2.37
N ALA A 34 8.15 -6.70 1.26
CA ALA A 34 7.63 -5.36 1.01
C ALA A 34 6.12 -5.47 0.78
N ASP A 35 5.35 -4.59 1.42
CA ASP A 35 3.88 -4.55 1.37
C ASP A 35 3.18 -5.57 2.30
N ASN A 36 1.94 -5.24 2.71
CA ASN A 36 1.09 -6.03 3.59
C ASN A 36 0.89 -7.45 3.06
N THR A 37 0.62 -7.60 1.76
CA THR A 37 0.37 -8.92 1.16
C THR A 37 1.57 -9.86 1.24
N ALA A 38 2.80 -9.34 1.15
CA ALA A 38 3.99 -10.16 1.26
C ALA A 38 4.27 -10.55 2.72
N LEU A 39 4.05 -9.63 3.66
CA LEU A 39 4.12 -9.93 5.09
C LEU A 39 3.10 -11.02 5.47
N GLU A 40 1.84 -10.87 5.07
CA GLU A 40 0.77 -11.84 5.34
C GLU A 40 1.07 -13.23 4.78
N PHE A 41 1.62 -13.30 3.56
CA PHE A 41 2.05 -14.55 2.97
C PHE A 41 3.13 -15.24 3.82
N LEU A 42 4.12 -14.49 4.30
CA LEU A 42 5.17 -15.05 5.15
C LEU A 42 4.65 -15.40 6.54
N LEU A 43 3.81 -14.57 7.17
CA LEU A 43 3.17 -14.93 8.44
C LEU A 43 2.40 -16.26 8.35
N ARG A 44 1.87 -16.58 7.16
CA ARG A 44 1.14 -17.83 6.93
C ARG A 44 2.02 -19.04 6.58
N TYR A 45 3.09 -18.85 5.80
CA TYR A 45 3.83 -19.95 5.18
C TYR A 45 5.32 -20.01 5.53
N HIS A 46 5.82 -19.09 6.36
CA HIS A 46 7.23 -18.97 6.71
C HIS A 46 7.83 -20.25 7.30
N GLU A 47 7.17 -20.87 8.27
CA GLU A 47 7.69 -22.09 8.91
C GLU A 47 7.87 -23.27 7.94
N ASP A 48 7.02 -23.37 6.90
CA ASP A 48 7.14 -24.42 5.88
C ASP A 48 8.17 -24.08 4.79
N LEU A 49 8.25 -22.81 4.39
CA LEU A 49 9.11 -22.38 3.27
C LEU A 49 10.53 -22.04 3.70
N PHE A 50 10.69 -21.36 4.83
CA PHE A 50 11.92 -20.70 5.26
C PHE A 50 12.11 -20.83 6.79
N PRO A 51 12.07 -22.05 7.35
CA PRO A 51 12.16 -22.25 8.79
C PRO A 51 13.42 -21.58 9.34
N GLN A 52 13.28 -20.94 10.51
CA GLN A 52 14.38 -20.24 11.22
C GLN A 52 15.00 -19.05 10.48
N THR A 53 14.54 -18.70 9.27
CA THR A 53 15.08 -17.56 8.52
C THR A 53 14.42 -16.26 9.02
N PRO A 54 15.18 -15.25 9.48
CA PRO A 54 14.60 -13.97 9.87
C PRO A 54 13.92 -13.25 8.70
N ILE A 55 12.79 -12.60 9.00
CA ILE A 55 12.03 -11.75 8.08
C ILE A 55 12.20 -10.28 8.49
N VAL A 56 12.58 -9.44 7.52
CA VAL A 56 12.59 -7.99 7.64
C VAL A 56 11.48 -7.42 6.74
N PHE A 57 10.40 -6.89 7.33
CA PHE A 57 9.31 -6.30 6.56
C PHE A 57 9.45 -4.77 6.41
N CYS A 58 8.96 -4.24 5.30
CA CYS A 58 8.86 -2.80 5.04
C CYS A 58 7.64 -2.48 4.17
N GLY A 59 7.27 -1.19 4.08
CA GLY A 59 6.11 -0.77 3.27
C GLY A 59 4.79 -1.35 3.78
N VAL A 60 4.69 -1.60 5.10
CA VAL A 60 3.51 -2.20 5.72
C VAL A 60 2.73 -1.09 6.41
N GLU A 61 1.50 -0.87 5.98
CA GLU A 61 0.55 0.04 6.65
C GLU A 61 -0.26 -0.72 7.71
N GLY A 62 -0.73 -0.01 8.74
CA GLY A 62 -1.64 -0.57 9.76
C GLY A 62 -1.05 -1.73 10.55
N LEU A 63 0.21 -1.60 11.01
CA LEU A 63 0.96 -2.68 11.65
C LEU A 63 0.26 -3.27 12.88
N GLU A 64 -0.56 -2.46 13.56
CA GLU A 64 -1.37 -2.83 14.72
C GLU A 64 -2.38 -3.97 14.47
N GLN A 65 -2.71 -4.28 13.21
CA GLN A 65 -3.58 -5.41 12.88
C GLN A 65 -2.87 -6.77 12.98
N TYR A 66 -1.53 -6.78 13.05
CA TYR A 66 -0.72 -7.99 13.11
C TYR A 66 -0.24 -8.28 14.53
N HIS A 67 -0.40 -9.53 14.98
CA HIS A 67 0.09 -10.00 16.27
C HIS A 67 1.58 -10.41 16.17
N LEU A 68 2.45 -9.43 15.95
CA LEU A 68 3.89 -9.67 15.76
C LEU A 68 4.64 -10.02 17.06
N SER A 69 4.03 -9.80 18.22
CA SER A 69 4.61 -10.17 19.51
C SER A 69 4.95 -11.66 19.62
N ASP A 70 4.21 -12.50 18.91
CA ASP A 70 4.38 -13.96 18.93
C ASP A 70 5.26 -14.45 17.76
N GLN A 71 5.88 -13.53 17.01
CA GLN A 71 6.63 -13.79 15.79
C GLN A 71 8.08 -13.28 15.93
N PRO A 72 8.93 -13.93 16.74
CA PRO A 72 10.26 -13.41 17.10
C PRO A 72 11.23 -13.30 15.93
N LEU A 73 10.94 -13.98 14.82
CA LEU A 73 11.73 -13.92 13.59
C LEU A 73 11.29 -12.78 12.66
N PHE A 74 10.23 -12.04 13.00
CA PHE A 74 9.70 -10.95 12.18
C PHE A 74 10.04 -9.61 12.82
N THR A 75 10.78 -8.79 12.08
CA THR A 75 11.08 -7.40 12.45
C THR A 75 10.89 -6.51 11.25
N GLY A 76 10.77 -5.20 11.43
CA GLY A 76 10.56 -4.33 10.28
C GLY A 76 10.16 -2.91 10.61
N LEU A 77 9.82 -2.19 9.54
CA LEU A 77 9.43 -0.78 9.58
C LEU A 77 8.02 -0.62 9.03
N MET A 78 7.19 0.10 9.79
CA MET A 78 5.88 0.53 9.35
C MET A 78 6.00 1.65 8.32
N GLU A 79 5.14 1.63 7.31
CA GLU A 79 4.96 2.75 6.40
C GLU A 79 4.11 3.83 7.07
N VAL A 80 4.62 5.05 7.09
CA VAL A 80 3.92 6.21 7.65
C VAL A 80 3.77 7.25 6.55
N THR A 81 2.53 7.54 6.19
CA THR A 81 2.22 8.52 5.15
C THR A 81 1.72 9.81 5.80
N GLU A 82 2.53 10.88 5.71
CA GLU A 82 2.21 12.17 6.33
C GLU A 82 1.58 13.17 5.33
N HIS A 83 0.27 13.02 5.11
CA HIS A 83 -0.48 13.89 4.20
C HIS A 83 -0.66 15.32 4.73
N VAL A 84 -0.81 15.50 6.05
CA VAL A 84 -1.03 16.81 6.68
C VAL A 84 0.11 17.79 6.44
N PRO A 85 1.38 17.49 6.80
CA PRO A 85 2.48 18.43 6.55
C PRO A 85 2.69 18.69 5.05
N THR A 86 2.44 17.68 4.21
CA THR A 86 2.50 17.82 2.74
C THR A 86 1.49 18.84 2.21
N LEU A 87 0.22 18.73 2.62
CA LEU A 87 -0.84 19.66 2.23
C LEU A 87 -0.63 21.06 2.84
N ALA A 88 -0.14 21.14 4.08
CA ALA A 88 0.18 22.41 4.72
C ALA A 88 1.28 23.17 3.97
N LEU A 89 2.32 22.47 3.53
CA LEU A 89 3.37 23.06 2.69
C LEU A 89 2.82 23.51 1.33
N ALA A 90 2.02 22.68 0.67
CA ALA A 90 1.41 23.02 -0.62
C ALA A 90 0.55 24.29 -0.52
N LEU A 91 -0.22 24.45 0.55
CA LEU A 91 -1.04 25.65 0.81
C LEU A 91 -0.21 26.87 1.16
N LYS A 92 0.96 26.71 1.80
CA LYS A 92 1.90 27.82 2.02
C LYS A 92 2.46 28.35 0.70
N LEU A 93 2.73 27.47 -0.25
CA LEU A 93 3.23 27.83 -1.58
C LEU A 93 2.12 28.38 -2.49
N HIS A 94 0.91 27.82 -2.39
CA HIS A 94 -0.25 28.17 -3.20
C HIS A 94 -1.45 28.51 -2.32
N PRO A 95 -1.48 29.71 -1.69
CA PRO A 95 -2.48 30.05 -0.66
C PRO A 95 -3.90 30.25 -1.20
N LYS A 96 -4.06 30.41 -2.52
CA LYS A 96 -5.37 30.55 -3.18
C LYS A 96 -5.98 29.21 -3.59
N THR A 97 -5.29 28.09 -3.35
CA THR A 97 -5.78 26.75 -3.69
C THR A 97 -7.05 26.43 -2.91
N LYS A 98 -8.10 26.04 -3.65
CA LYS A 98 -9.40 25.67 -3.08
C LYS A 98 -9.67 24.17 -3.15
N ARG A 99 -8.90 23.42 -3.93
CA ARG A 99 -9.14 22.01 -4.22
C ARG A 99 -7.87 21.19 -4.15
N ALA A 100 -7.99 20.00 -3.56
CA ALA A 100 -6.99 18.94 -3.63
C ALA A 100 -7.61 17.79 -4.43
N VAL A 101 -6.99 17.43 -5.56
CA VAL A 101 -7.49 16.37 -6.43
C VAL A 101 -6.68 15.10 -6.18
N CYS A 102 -7.33 14.07 -5.65
CA CYS A 102 -6.79 12.73 -5.47
C CYS A 102 -7.12 11.89 -6.70
N LEU A 103 -6.10 11.41 -7.39
CA LEU A 103 -6.22 10.66 -8.64
C LEU A 103 -5.64 9.27 -8.46
N ILE A 104 -6.49 8.26 -8.61
CA ILE A 104 -6.13 6.86 -8.30
C ILE A 104 -6.74 5.97 -9.38
N ASP A 105 -5.93 5.09 -9.96
CA ASP A 105 -6.30 4.15 -11.04
C ASP A 105 -6.61 2.73 -10.54
N TYR A 106 -6.62 2.56 -9.22
CA TYR A 106 -6.91 1.31 -8.54
C TYR A 106 -8.09 1.48 -7.55
N PRO A 107 -9.29 0.94 -7.86
CA PRO A 107 -10.51 1.20 -7.09
C PRO A 107 -10.42 0.91 -5.58
N PRO A 108 -9.78 -0.17 -5.10
CA PRO A 108 -9.65 -0.41 -3.66
C PRO A 108 -8.88 0.69 -2.93
N ILE A 109 -7.80 1.23 -3.53
CA ILE A 109 -7.06 2.36 -2.94
C ILE A 109 -7.90 3.64 -3.00
N LEU A 110 -8.69 3.84 -4.06
CA LEU A 110 -9.59 4.99 -4.16
C LEU A 110 -10.64 5.00 -3.06
N GLU A 111 -11.23 3.85 -2.75
CA GLU A 111 -12.19 3.69 -1.65
C GLU A 111 -11.54 3.95 -0.29
N ALA A 112 -10.36 3.35 -0.04
CA ALA A 112 -9.59 3.57 1.18
C ALA A 112 -9.23 5.06 1.37
N ALA A 113 -8.79 5.73 0.30
CA ALA A 113 -8.48 7.17 0.33
C ALA A 113 -9.73 8.00 0.66
N ARG A 114 -10.88 7.70 0.06
CA ARG A 114 -12.15 8.40 0.36
C ARG A 114 -12.55 8.22 1.84
N ALA A 115 -12.50 7.00 2.36
CA ALA A 115 -12.81 6.71 3.76
C ALA A 115 -11.83 7.42 4.72
N GLY A 116 -10.54 7.43 4.37
CA GLY A 116 -9.47 8.04 5.15
C GLY A 116 -9.47 9.57 5.15
N THR A 117 -10.16 10.25 4.24
CA THR A 117 -10.00 11.71 4.04
C THR A 117 -10.64 12.59 5.12
N SER A 118 -11.50 12.03 5.98
CA SER A 118 -12.22 12.82 7.00
C SER A 118 -11.29 13.64 7.92
N HIS A 119 -10.12 13.10 8.29
CA HIS A 119 -9.14 13.83 9.11
C HIS A 119 -8.48 14.99 8.33
N LEU A 120 -8.21 14.80 7.03
CA LEU A 120 -7.68 15.85 6.16
C LEU A 120 -8.70 16.96 5.92
N GLN A 121 -9.97 16.60 5.71
CA GLN A 121 -11.04 17.59 5.57
C GLN A 121 -11.21 18.45 6.83
N LYS A 122 -11.04 17.86 8.02
CA LYS A 122 -11.04 18.60 9.29
C LYS A 122 -9.83 19.52 9.44
N ALA A 123 -8.64 19.04 9.04
CA ALA A 123 -7.40 19.81 9.12
C ALA A 123 -7.35 20.97 8.10
N PHE A 124 -8.00 20.79 6.95
CA PHE A 124 -8.02 21.75 5.84
C PHE A 124 -9.47 22.03 5.38
N PRO A 125 -10.31 22.69 6.21
CA PRO A 125 -11.71 22.95 5.89
C PRO A 125 -11.91 23.84 4.65
N GLN A 126 -10.88 24.59 4.26
CA GLN A 126 -10.86 25.43 3.05
C GLN A 126 -10.65 24.64 1.76
N LEU A 127 -10.19 23.40 1.85
CA LEU A 127 -9.97 22.53 0.70
C LEU A 127 -11.20 21.66 0.45
N GLU A 128 -11.66 21.65 -0.79
CA GLU A 128 -12.52 20.60 -1.32
C GLU A 128 -11.64 19.45 -1.84
N PHE A 129 -11.82 18.25 -1.27
CA PHE A 129 -11.14 17.05 -1.74
C PHE A 129 -11.94 16.36 -2.85
N VAL A 130 -11.36 16.30 -4.04
CA VAL A 130 -11.99 15.69 -5.22
C VAL A 130 -11.28 14.40 -5.56
N PHE A 131 -12.03 13.32 -5.77
CA PHE A 131 -11.49 12.00 -6.03
C PHE A 131 -11.85 11.56 -7.45
N ILE A 132 -10.83 11.30 -8.26
CA ILE A 132 -10.96 10.85 -9.63
C ILE A 132 -10.53 9.40 -9.71
N ASP A 133 -11.47 8.55 -10.11
CA ASP A 133 -11.15 7.23 -10.63
C ASP A 133 -10.49 7.40 -12.00
N ALA A 134 -9.22 7.03 -12.07
CA ALA A 134 -8.40 7.09 -13.27
C ALA A 134 -8.29 5.73 -13.97
N GLN A 135 -9.00 4.70 -13.49
CA GLN A 135 -8.96 3.38 -14.10
C GLN A 135 -9.45 3.47 -15.55
N GLY A 136 -8.61 2.99 -16.48
CA GLY A 136 -8.92 2.99 -17.91
C GLY A 136 -8.87 4.36 -18.58
N LEU A 137 -8.49 5.44 -17.88
CA LEU A 137 -8.28 6.74 -18.52
C LEU A 137 -6.96 6.77 -19.28
N THR A 138 -6.98 7.27 -20.51
CA THR A 138 -5.75 7.65 -21.21
C THR A 138 -5.20 8.95 -20.62
N MET A 139 -3.91 9.20 -20.79
CA MET A 139 -3.28 10.45 -20.38
C MET A 139 -3.96 11.68 -21.02
N THR A 140 -4.38 11.57 -22.29
CA THR A 140 -5.09 12.65 -22.99
C THR A 140 -6.42 12.97 -22.32
N ASN A 141 -7.26 11.97 -22.07
CA ASN A 141 -8.56 12.15 -21.44
C ASN A 141 -8.41 12.69 -20.01
N LEU A 142 -7.38 12.22 -19.30
CA LEU A 142 -7.10 12.70 -17.96
C LEU A 142 -6.70 14.19 -17.96
N LEU A 143 -5.81 14.60 -18.86
CA LEU A 143 -5.39 15.99 -18.97
C LEU A 143 -6.55 16.91 -19.37
N GLU A 144 -7.43 16.47 -20.27
CA GLU A 144 -8.64 17.22 -20.63
C GLU A 144 -9.55 17.41 -19.40
N ARG A 145 -9.75 16.35 -18.61
CA ARG A 145 -10.54 16.42 -17.39
C ARG A 145 -9.93 17.35 -16.35
N LEU A 146 -8.61 17.31 -16.16
CA LEU A 146 -7.92 18.18 -15.20
C LEU A 146 -7.92 19.66 -15.65
N LYS A 147 -7.82 19.94 -16.95
CA LYS A 147 -7.92 21.32 -17.48
C LYS A 147 -9.30 21.95 -17.28
N ALA A 148 -10.34 21.13 -17.14
CA ALA A 148 -11.70 21.60 -16.89
C ALA A 148 -11.92 22.04 -15.43
N PHE A 149 -10.97 21.80 -14.51
CA PHE A 149 -11.06 22.32 -13.15
C PHE A 149 -10.74 23.83 -13.15
N PRO A 150 -11.65 24.69 -12.62
CA PRO A 150 -11.41 26.14 -12.51
C PRO A 150 -10.23 26.60 -11.62
#